data_AF-A0A7V9I997-F1
#
_entry.id   AF-A0A7V9I997-F1
#
_cell.length_a   1.000
_cell.length_b   1.000
_cell.length_c   1.000
_cell.angle_alpha   90.00
_cell.angle_beta   90.00
_cell.angle_gamma   90.00
#
_symmetry.space_group_name_H-M   'P 1'
#
loop_
_entity.id
_entity.type
_entity.pdbx_description
1 polymer ?
#
loop_
_entity_poly.entity_id
_entity_poly.type
_entity_poly.pdbx_seq_one_letter_code
_entity_poly.pdbx_strand_id
1 'polypeptide(L)'
;MATDATTLTVEAYELTLTGGDGPFRGSLSTEQSEDGVHLVRILIEADEAASPPVYTLAWRQPVVDIAGYWHPGAGHNKGLSVSWGGGALSKATSNAPVGCAYGSTGRNRLTFALSDALNAVTLKAGVSEETATLDCAIVLFDTTARQGFGPPPGQAPPAAT
;
A
#
# COMPACT_ATOMS: atom_id res chain seq x y z
N MET A 1 20.27 -9.13 -3.76
CA MET A 1 20.78 -7.76 -3.63
C MET A 1 20.04 -7.11 -2.47
N ALA A 2 20.71 -6.33 -1.63
CA ALA A 2 20.09 -5.75 -0.45
C ALA A 2 19.13 -4.64 -0.88
N THR A 3 17.84 -4.81 -0.62
CA THR A 3 16.85 -3.75 -0.75
C THR A 3 17.18 -2.67 0.26
N ASP A 4 17.32 -1.43 -0.18
CA ASP A 4 17.54 -0.32 0.72
C ASP A 4 16.22 -0.03 1.45
N ALA A 5 16.29 0.06 2.78
CA ALA A 5 15.12 0.23 3.63
C ALA A 5 15.28 1.51 4.44
N THR A 6 14.35 2.44 4.25
CA THR A 6 14.27 3.67 5.05
C THR A 6 13.07 3.60 5.96
N THR A 7 13.26 3.91 7.25
CA THR A 7 12.17 3.91 8.23
C THR A 7 11.88 5.31 8.73
N LEU A 8 10.61 5.54 9.11
CA LEU A 8 10.14 6.76 9.73
C LEU A 8 9.06 6.41 10.76
N THR A 9 9.22 6.88 11.99
CA THR A 9 8.18 6.76 13.02
C THR A 9 7.27 7.98 12.99
N VAL A 10 5.96 7.75 12.94
CA VAL A 10 4.91 8.77 13.03
C VAL A 10 3.90 8.31 14.06
N GLU A 11 3.85 8.99 15.21
CA GLU A 11 3.03 8.56 16.37
C GLU A 11 3.31 7.09 16.74
N ALA A 12 2.30 6.23 16.69
CA ALA A 12 2.38 4.81 16.98
C ALA A 12 2.77 3.95 15.76
N TYR A 13 2.98 4.56 14.58
CA TYR A 13 3.29 3.84 13.35
C TYR A 13 4.78 3.88 13.04
N GLU A 14 5.32 2.70 12.75
CA GLU A 14 6.59 2.57 12.04
C GLU A 14 6.29 2.39 10.55
N LEU A 15 6.69 3.37 9.75
CA LEU A 15 6.58 3.33 8.31
C LEU A 15 7.93 2.89 7.73
N THR A 16 7.89 1.90 6.85
CA THR A 16 9.07 1.37 6.18
C THR A 16 8.91 1.52 4.67
N LEU A 17 9.78 2.32 4.07
CA LEU A 17 9.94 2.41 2.62
C LEU A 17 11.01 1.40 2.18
N THR A 18 10.63 0.45 1.36
CA THR A 18 11.55 -0.51 0.73
C THR A 18 11.53 -0.35 -0.79
N GLY A 19 12.67 -0.59 -1.41
CA GLY A 19 12.87 -0.49 -2.87
C GLY A 19 14.30 -0.09 -3.17
N GLY A 20 14.49 0.73 -4.21
CA GLY A 20 15.78 1.38 -4.46
C GLY A 20 16.83 0.53 -5.16
N ASP A 21 16.42 -0.35 -6.07
CA ASP A 21 17.37 -0.96 -7.00
C ASP A 21 17.92 0.11 -7.98
N GLY A 22 19.20 0.04 -8.31
CA GLY A 22 19.83 0.89 -9.32
C GLY A 22 20.17 2.31 -8.81
N PRO A 23 19.97 3.36 -9.62
CA PRO A 23 20.44 4.71 -9.30
C PRO A 23 19.53 5.50 -8.35
N PHE A 24 18.43 4.90 -7.88
CA PHE A 24 17.41 5.60 -7.11
C PHE A 24 17.65 5.55 -5.61
N ARG A 25 17.42 6.68 -4.95
CA ARG A 25 17.46 6.84 -3.50
C ARG A 25 16.08 7.24 -3.00
N GLY A 26 15.56 6.51 -2.02
CA GLY A 26 14.29 6.78 -1.36
C GLY A 26 14.51 7.40 0.01
N SER A 27 13.70 8.40 0.39
CA SER A 27 13.70 8.96 1.74
C SER A 27 12.29 9.32 2.21
N LEU A 28 12.11 9.37 3.53
CA LEU A 28 10.86 9.71 4.19
C LEU A 28 11.03 10.94 5.09
N SER A 29 9.99 11.76 5.14
CA SER A 29 9.85 12.85 6.12
C SER A 29 8.38 13.02 6.48
N THR A 30 8.08 13.69 7.58
CA THR A 30 6.70 13.95 8.01
C THR A 30 6.52 15.38 8.47
N GLU A 31 5.33 15.90 8.26
CA GLU A 31 4.79 17.06 8.98
C GLU A 31 3.40 16.73 9.50
N GLN A 32 3.03 17.28 10.64
CA GLN A 32 1.67 17.19 11.14
C GLN A 32 0.87 18.37 10.58
N SER A 33 -0.22 18.09 9.87
CA SER A 33 -1.07 19.14 9.31
C SER A 33 -2.13 19.57 10.33
N GLU A 34 -2.74 18.60 11.00
CA GLU A 34 -3.84 18.78 11.98
C GLU A 34 -3.80 17.63 12.99
N ASP A 35 -4.61 17.72 14.05
CA ASP A 35 -4.75 16.65 15.04
C ASP A 35 -5.21 15.34 14.38
N GLY A 36 -4.39 14.29 14.51
CA GLY A 36 -4.64 12.98 13.91
C GLY A 36 -4.43 12.89 12.39
N VAL A 37 -3.87 13.93 11.75
CA VAL A 37 -3.56 13.93 10.32
C VAL A 37 -2.07 14.24 10.10
N HIS A 38 -1.35 13.23 9.59
CA HIS A 38 0.06 13.33 9.26
C HIS A 38 0.28 13.27 7.76
N LEU A 39 1.09 14.20 7.26
CA LEU A 39 1.56 14.22 5.88
C LEU A 39 2.93 13.55 5.84
N VAL A 40 2.98 12.34 5.30
CA VAL A 40 4.24 11.63 5.05
C VAL A 40 4.69 11.92 3.63
N ARG A 41 5.86 12.53 3.50
CA ARG A 41 6.49 12.82 2.22
C ARG A 41 7.47 11.72 1.86
N ILE A 42 7.24 11.12 0.69
CA ILE A 42 8.13 10.16 0.05
C ILE A 42 8.91 10.93 -1.03
N LEU A 43 10.24 10.90 -0.96
CA LEU A 43 11.11 11.43 -2.01
C LEU A 43 11.87 10.26 -2.64
N ILE A 44 11.76 10.12 -3.97
CA ILE A 44 12.49 9.13 -4.77
C ILE A 44 13.24 9.90 -5.85
N GLU A 45 14.56 9.81 -5.85
CA GLU A 45 15.43 10.62 -6.69
C GLU A 45 16.60 9.82 -7.27
N ALA A 46 17.10 10.25 -8.43
CA ALA A 46 18.29 9.71 -9.09
C ALA A 46 19.07 10.88 -9.72
N ASP A 47 20.39 10.75 -9.80
CA ASP A 47 21.25 11.81 -10.39
C ASP A 47 21.02 11.98 -11.90
N GLU A 48 20.61 10.89 -12.56
CA GLU A 48 20.38 10.82 -14.00
C GLU A 48 18.95 10.37 -14.29
N ALA A 49 18.42 10.78 -15.45
CA ALA A 49 17.08 10.41 -15.87
C ALA A 49 16.97 8.88 -16.07
N ALA A 50 16.07 8.25 -15.31
CA ALA A 50 15.78 6.83 -15.37
C ALA A 50 14.31 6.55 -14.99
N SER A 51 13.85 5.32 -15.19
CA SER A 51 12.54 4.88 -14.69
C SER A 51 12.65 4.37 -13.26
N PRO A 52 11.84 4.85 -12.29
CA PRO A 52 11.91 4.37 -10.92
C PRO A 52 11.55 2.88 -10.84
N PRO A 53 12.23 2.10 -9.99
CA PRO A 53 11.81 0.75 -9.66
C PRO A 53 10.53 0.79 -8.79
N VAL A 54 9.99 -0.39 -8.49
CA VAL A 54 8.88 -0.50 -7.54
C VAL A 54 9.36 -0.09 -6.14
N TYR A 55 8.59 0.77 -5.50
CA TYR A 55 8.75 1.12 -4.09
C TYR A 55 7.53 0.70 -3.30
N THR A 56 7.72 0.26 -2.06
CA THR A 56 6.64 -0.08 -1.14
C THR A 56 6.80 0.71 0.15
N LEU A 57 5.81 1.53 0.48
CA LEU A 57 5.66 2.10 1.82
C LEU A 57 4.73 1.18 2.62
N ALA A 58 5.21 0.59 3.72
CA ALA A 58 4.47 -0.35 4.54
C ALA A 58 4.39 0.10 6.00
N TRP A 59 3.28 -0.22 6.66
CA TRP A 59 3.07 -0.01 8.09
C TRP A 59 2.02 -1.00 8.61
N ARG A 60 1.81 -1.03 9.93
CA ARG A 60 0.85 -1.93 10.57
C ARG A 60 -0.12 -1.17 11.45
N GLN A 61 -1.39 -1.57 11.42
CA GLN A 61 -2.46 -1.07 12.28
C GLN A 61 -3.02 -2.22 13.12
N PRO A 62 -3.12 -2.13 14.45
CA PRO A 62 -3.79 -3.15 15.25
C PRO A 62 -5.23 -3.38 14.77
N VAL A 63 -5.67 -4.65 14.63
CA VAL A 63 -7.06 -4.99 14.21
C VAL A 63 -8.02 -4.90 15.40
N VAL A 64 -8.10 -3.74 16.03
CA VAL A 64 -9.01 -3.47 17.15
C VAL A 64 -10.19 -2.63 16.65
N ASP A 65 -11.40 -3.18 16.76
CA ASP A 65 -12.64 -2.62 16.21
C ASP A 65 -12.52 -2.23 14.74
N ILE A 66 -11.97 -3.11 13.91
CA ILE A 66 -12.01 -2.98 12.44
C ILE A 66 -13.00 -4.02 11.92
N ALA A 67 -14.12 -3.55 11.37
CA ALA A 67 -15.18 -4.39 10.82
C ALA A 67 -15.14 -4.45 9.28
N GLY A 68 -14.48 -3.49 8.64
CA GLY A 68 -14.35 -3.46 7.19
C GLY A 68 -13.31 -2.49 6.69
N TYR A 69 -13.03 -2.60 5.39
CA TYR A 69 -12.12 -1.73 4.65
C TYR A 69 -12.81 -1.22 3.39
N TRP A 70 -12.74 0.09 3.18
CA TRP A 70 -13.30 0.77 2.02
C TRP A 70 -12.20 1.39 1.16
N HIS A 71 -12.40 1.32 -0.15
CA HIS A 71 -11.67 2.06 -1.17
C HIS A 71 -12.65 2.42 -2.30
N PRO A 72 -12.33 3.38 -3.21
CA PRO A 72 -13.28 3.82 -4.25
C PRO A 72 -13.83 2.71 -5.15
N GLY A 73 -13.04 1.67 -5.39
CA GLY A 73 -13.42 0.49 -6.18
C GLY A 73 -14.12 -0.63 -5.40
N ALA A 74 -14.40 -0.45 -4.10
CA ALA A 74 -14.90 -1.52 -3.23
C ALA A 74 -16.33 -1.98 -3.58
N GLY A 75 -17.16 -1.07 -4.12
CA GLY A 75 -18.59 -1.34 -4.35
C GLY A 75 -19.28 -1.86 -3.09
N HIS A 76 -19.84 -3.07 -3.16
CA HIS A 76 -20.45 -3.76 -2.01
C HIS A 76 -19.46 -4.59 -1.19
N ASN A 77 -18.28 -4.92 -1.74
CA ASN A 77 -17.28 -5.72 -1.05
C ASN A 77 -16.39 -4.84 -0.16
N LYS A 78 -16.66 -4.84 1.14
CA LYS A 78 -15.89 -4.10 2.16
C LYS A 78 -15.33 -5.02 3.24
N GLY A 79 -15.28 -6.32 2.95
CA GLY A 79 -14.72 -7.32 3.85
C GLY A 79 -13.23 -7.12 4.03
N LEU A 80 -12.69 -7.66 5.12
CA LEU A 80 -11.25 -7.67 5.34
C LEU A 80 -10.60 -8.75 4.49
N SER A 81 -9.58 -8.36 3.73
CA SER A 81 -8.74 -9.27 2.97
C SER A 81 -7.65 -9.86 3.87
N VAL A 82 -7.03 -10.96 3.43
CA VAL A 82 -5.80 -11.51 4.02
C VAL A 82 -4.58 -10.66 3.63
N SER A 83 -3.55 -10.58 4.47
CA SER A 83 -2.34 -9.75 4.26
C SER A 83 -1.59 -10.04 2.95
N TRP A 84 -1.62 -11.29 2.48
CA TRP A 84 -1.04 -11.71 1.20
C TRP A 84 -1.98 -11.55 -0.01
N GLY A 85 -3.18 -11.02 0.20
CA GLY A 85 -4.18 -10.82 -0.84
C GLY A 85 -3.81 -9.71 -1.84
N GLY A 86 -4.62 -9.59 -2.88
CA GLY A 86 -4.53 -8.48 -3.83
C GLY A 86 -4.81 -7.12 -3.17
N GLY A 87 -4.39 -6.04 -3.82
CA GLY A 87 -4.67 -4.68 -3.39
C GLY A 87 -5.69 -3.96 -4.28
N ALA A 88 -6.11 -2.77 -3.84
CA ALA A 88 -6.94 -1.86 -4.60
C ALA A 88 -6.07 -1.03 -5.55
N LEU A 89 -6.26 -1.22 -6.87
CA LEU A 89 -5.57 -0.46 -7.90
C LEU A 89 -6.19 0.94 -8.06
N SER A 90 -5.34 1.95 -8.03
CA SER A 90 -5.63 3.34 -8.42
C SER A 90 -4.76 3.73 -9.61
N LYS A 91 -5.33 4.51 -10.53
CA LYS A 91 -4.64 5.05 -11.73
C LYS A 91 -5.35 6.32 -12.17
N ALA A 92 -4.71 7.13 -13.01
CA ALA A 92 -5.26 8.40 -13.52
C ALA A 92 -6.69 8.32 -14.08
N THR A 93 -7.11 7.17 -14.60
CA THR A 93 -8.42 6.97 -15.25
C THR A 93 -9.46 6.28 -14.35
N SER A 94 -9.11 5.84 -13.14
CA SER A 94 -10.05 5.16 -12.24
C SER A 94 -9.53 5.06 -10.81
N ASN A 95 -10.43 5.23 -9.85
CA ASN A 95 -10.22 5.14 -8.40
C ASN A 95 -9.20 6.15 -7.87
N ALA A 96 -9.60 6.96 -6.88
CA ALA A 96 -8.63 7.73 -6.10
C ALA A 96 -7.78 6.80 -5.22
N PRO A 97 -6.50 7.12 -4.95
CA PRO A 97 -5.64 6.34 -4.07
C PRO A 97 -5.97 6.65 -2.60
N VAL A 98 -7.14 6.19 -2.15
CA VAL A 98 -7.63 6.36 -0.78
C VAL A 98 -8.11 5.03 -0.20
N GLY A 99 -7.72 4.75 1.04
CA GLY A 99 -8.13 3.59 1.83
C GLY A 99 -8.67 4.00 3.20
N CYS A 100 -9.70 3.30 3.69
CA CYS A 100 -10.32 3.58 4.98
C CYS A 100 -10.72 2.28 5.70
N ALA A 101 -10.07 1.97 6.81
CA ALA A 101 -10.52 0.97 7.76
C ALA A 101 -11.53 1.60 8.73
N TYR A 102 -12.63 0.91 8.98
CA TYR A 102 -13.70 1.41 9.85
C TYR A 102 -14.25 0.32 10.76
N GLY A 103 -14.77 0.74 11.91
CA GLY A 103 -15.33 -0.15 12.92
C GLY A 103 -16.79 -0.50 12.70
N SER A 104 -17.33 -1.33 13.58
CA SER A 104 -18.72 -1.82 13.52
C SER A 104 -19.78 -0.71 13.55
N THR A 105 -19.44 0.43 14.13
CA THR A 105 -20.27 1.64 14.19
C THR A 105 -20.09 2.59 12.99
N GLY A 106 -19.28 2.20 12.00
CA GLY A 106 -18.93 3.03 10.84
C GLY A 106 -17.91 4.12 11.15
N ARG A 107 -17.33 4.16 12.36
CA ARG A 107 -16.30 5.13 12.74
C ARG A 107 -14.96 4.78 12.11
N ASN A 108 -14.24 5.81 11.66
CA ASN A 108 -12.90 5.67 11.13
C ASN A 108 -11.95 5.08 12.17
N ARG A 109 -11.11 4.13 11.73
CA ARG A 109 -10.03 3.53 12.52
C ARG A 109 -8.66 3.78 11.92
N LEU A 110 -8.60 3.91 10.60
CA LEU A 110 -7.42 4.36 9.87
C LEU A 110 -7.85 4.85 8.50
N THR A 111 -7.40 6.02 8.08
CA THR A 111 -7.44 6.45 6.68
C THR A 111 -6.05 6.79 6.21
N PHE A 112 -5.75 6.37 4.98
CA PHE A 112 -4.53 6.78 4.29
C PHE A 112 -4.87 7.11 2.84
N ALA A 113 -4.13 8.07 2.29
CA ALA A 113 -4.29 8.52 0.93
C ALA A 113 -2.92 8.89 0.35
N LEU A 114 -2.79 8.79 -0.97
CA LEU A 114 -1.62 9.25 -1.71
C LEU A 114 -1.97 10.48 -2.56
N SER A 115 -1.09 11.48 -2.58
CA SER A 115 -1.29 12.68 -3.40
C SER A 115 -1.03 12.45 -4.90
N ASP A 116 -0.22 11.45 -5.24
CA ASP A 116 -0.01 11.02 -6.63
C ASP A 116 -1.20 10.21 -7.14
N ALA A 117 -2.05 10.89 -7.92
CA ALA A 117 -3.18 10.28 -8.61
C ALA A 117 -2.89 9.98 -10.11
N LEU A 118 -1.67 10.25 -10.58
CA LEU A 118 -1.29 10.08 -11.98
C LEU A 118 -0.74 8.68 -12.22
N ASN A 119 0.22 8.26 -11.39
CA ASN A 119 0.85 6.96 -11.52
C ASN A 119 -0.08 5.84 -11.05
N ALA A 120 0.09 4.66 -11.64
CA ALA A 120 -0.60 3.47 -11.14
C ALA A 120 -0.01 3.08 -9.78
N VAL A 121 -0.89 2.95 -8.78
CA VAL A 121 -0.51 2.59 -7.41
C VAL A 121 -1.46 1.55 -6.85
N THR A 122 -0.94 0.65 -6.03
CA THR A 122 -1.73 -0.40 -5.38
C THR A 122 -1.77 -0.16 -3.88
N LEU A 123 -2.98 -0.01 -3.33
CA LEU A 123 -3.22 0.09 -1.90
C LEU A 123 -3.51 -1.29 -1.32
N LYS A 124 -2.80 -1.68 -0.27
CA LYS A 124 -3.02 -2.94 0.45
C LYS A 124 -3.43 -2.65 1.89
N ALA A 125 -4.35 -3.45 2.38
CA ALA A 125 -4.80 -3.49 3.76
C ALA A 125 -5.36 -4.89 4.01
N GLY A 126 -4.55 -5.76 4.61
CA GLY A 126 -4.94 -7.16 4.82
C GLY A 126 -4.59 -7.64 6.21
N VAL A 127 -5.43 -8.50 6.77
CA VAL A 127 -5.28 -9.04 8.12
C VAL A 127 -4.16 -10.08 8.12
N SER A 128 -3.24 -9.91 9.07
CA SER A 128 -2.25 -10.90 9.47
C SER A 128 -2.66 -11.49 10.81
N GLU A 129 -2.97 -12.79 10.81
CA GLU A 129 -3.36 -13.52 12.02
C GLU A 129 -2.19 -13.61 13.02
N GLU A 130 -0.97 -13.80 12.51
CA GLU A 130 0.25 -13.97 13.32
C GLU A 130 0.55 -12.73 14.17
N THR A 131 0.30 -11.55 13.62
CA THR A 131 0.64 -10.27 14.27
C THR A 131 -0.58 -9.53 14.82
N ALA A 132 -1.79 -10.03 14.59
CA ALA A 132 -3.06 -9.35 14.92
C ALA A 132 -3.13 -7.91 14.36
N THR A 133 -2.55 -7.70 13.17
CA THR A 133 -2.48 -6.40 12.50
C THR A 133 -3.17 -6.42 11.13
N LEU A 134 -3.65 -5.25 10.74
CA LEU A 134 -3.95 -4.89 9.37
C LEU A 134 -2.64 -4.40 8.76
N ASP A 135 -2.02 -5.25 7.96
CA ASP A 135 -0.81 -4.96 7.24
C ASP A 135 -1.17 -4.07 6.05
N CYS A 136 -0.72 -2.82 6.12
CA CYS A 136 -1.05 -1.78 5.17
C CYS A 136 0.17 -1.48 4.29
N ALA A 137 -0.06 -1.22 3.01
CA ALA A 137 1.00 -0.76 2.12
C ALA A 137 0.48 0.10 0.96
N ILE A 138 1.36 0.96 0.46
CA ILE A 138 1.22 1.64 -0.83
C ILE A 138 2.37 1.17 -1.71
N VAL A 139 2.03 0.51 -2.80
CA VAL A 139 3.00 0.06 -3.81
C VAL A 139 2.99 1.05 -4.96
N LEU A 140 4.13 1.69 -5.19
CA LEU A 140 4.37 2.71 -6.20
C LEU A 140 5.05 2.09 -7.43
N PHE A 141 4.72 2.60 -8.62
CA PHE A 141 5.32 2.22 -9.91
C PHE A 141 5.16 0.74 -10.29
N ASP A 142 4.20 0.05 -9.66
CA ASP A 142 3.87 -1.33 -9.99
C ASP A 142 3.04 -1.39 -11.28
N THR A 143 3.74 -1.49 -12.41
CA THR A 143 3.13 -1.71 -13.72
C THR A 143 2.67 -3.16 -13.94
N THR A 144 3.00 -4.07 -13.02
CA THR A 144 2.59 -5.48 -13.07
C THR A 144 1.20 -5.73 -12.45
N ALA A 145 0.57 -4.70 -11.85
CA ALA A 145 -0.81 -4.74 -11.39
C ALA A 145 -1.85 -5.06 -12.49
N ARG A 146 -1.40 -5.23 -13.74
CA ARG A 146 -2.12 -5.84 -14.85
C ARG A 146 -1.78 -7.34 -15.03
N GLN A 147 -1.89 -8.16 -13.99
CA GLN A 147 -1.98 -9.63 -14.13
C GLN A 147 -2.91 -10.19 -13.03
N GLY A 148 -4.21 -9.96 -13.20
CA GLY A 148 -5.18 -10.93 -12.70
C GLY A 148 -5.06 -12.20 -13.55
N PHE A 149 -4.81 -13.32 -12.88
CA PHE A 149 -4.71 -14.69 -13.40
C PHE A 149 -3.31 -15.24 -13.73
N GLY A 150 -2.43 -15.26 -12.71
CA GLY A 150 -1.39 -16.29 -12.60
C GLY A 150 -1.79 -17.32 -11.55
N PRO A 151 -1.52 -18.63 -11.73
CA PRO A 151 -1.81 -19.62 -10.71
C PRO A 151 -0.94 -19.35 -9.46
N PRO A 152 -1.38 -19.83 -8.27
CA PRO A 152 -0.58 -19.71 -7.06
C PRO A 152 0.83 -20.28 -7.25
N PRO A 153 1.85 -19.77 -6.54
CA PRO A 153 3.19 -20.30 -6.60
C PRO A 153 3.17 -21.81 -6.27
N GLY A 154 3.64 -22.62 -7.21
CA GLY A 154 3.68 -24.08 -7.10
C GLY A 154 2.76 -24.86 -8.05
N GLN A 155 1.97 -24.21 -8.91
CA GLN A 155 1.13 -24.91 -9.88
C GLN A 155 1.57 -24.64 -11.33
N ALA A 156 1.92 -25.70 -12.06
CA ALA A 156 2.26 -25.60 -13.48
C ALA A 156 1.02 -25.19 -14.31
N PRO A 157 1.18 -24.39 -15.37
CA PRO A 157 0.07 -24.00 -16.23
C PRO A 157 -0.56 -25.24 -16.91
N PRO A 158 -1.89 -25.27 -17.10
CA PRO A 158 -2.53 -26.38 -17.80
C PRO A 158 -2.05 -26.44 -19.24
N ALA A 159 -1.80 -27.67 -19.73
CA ALA A 159 -1.37 -27.90 -21.11
C ALA A 159 -2.44 -27.41 -22.09
N ALA A 160 -2.03 -26.57 -23.04
CA ALA A 160 -2.89 -26.17 -24.14
C ALA A 160 -3.28 -27.41 -24.97
N THR A 161 -4.58 -27.54 -25.25
CA THR A 161 -5.14 -28.55 -26.17
C THR A 161 -5.06 -28.06 -27.60
#